data_AF-G7YBU3-F1
#
_entry.id   AF-G7YBU3-F1
#
_cell.length_a   1.000
_cell.length_b   1.000
_cell.length_c   1.000
_cell.angle_alpha   90.00
_cell.angle_beta   90.00
_cell.angle_gamma   90.00
#
_symmetry.space_group_name_H-M   'P 1'
#
loop_
_entity.id
_entity.type
_entity.pdbx_description
1 polymer ?
#
loop_
_entity_poly.entity_id
_entity_poly.type
_entity_poly.pdbx_seq_one_letter_code
_entity_poly.pdbx_strand_id
1 'polypeptide(L)'
;MVAQLCGLHLAVCSFSDMMDVLAPNHSSDYFSQFGIQGRIHPRSYRFNLTKPFGRYSFIFLDASPPVGVKIPLNYFGQLTRAEEERLMQYASESEGSNHTFVFGHYTTSTIGPGTIDLRGLLGTFCFAYFCGHMHTADGLIPEMHALQPEGYLELELGDWKYERYYRVIAVDDDMVSFVNVKASTWPVLLITNPKNSNFLLPNKEPARRILTSTHIRILAWSIQPILNISVTIDGKYQGKATQTSAGTNLSSPLYTLPWNASHWADHLVHTIRVSALDTAGNQHAYEHVFVVDRAPTWEFPFMARMALKTNLSLLNRLGFYCSEGLVICLLFVLRFFPQRCTFGSRRKYRFCRGLYRILHSNWSFLSILGLSFYQCLGPSYIGFILSQQFGAVFSFGIFVFHQFVDDAVTYSLELVQLYMFLLIYLPYVIWYFGHDQSNKSALEETNETELSDMSTQNPAADFEKVTSELTPHDPVIHSVRWIGLIPLPLFIHAIIFTTLQFVFILLTVAIPYGPSAAFLCPGRQLPIAVCWFIACKSRSIMYLP
;
A
#
# COMPACT_ATOMS: atom_id res chain seq x y z
N MET A 1 -0.95 7.29 17.42
CA MET A 1 -2.39 7.69 17.43
C MET A 1 -2.73 8.28 18.80
N VAL A 2 -3.57 9.31 18.89
CA VAL A 2 -3.94 9.98 20.16
C VAL A 2 -5.45 10.05 20.32
N ALA A 3 -5.95 9.81 21.53
CA ALA A 3 -7.33 9.98 21.95
C ALA A 3 -7.40 10.82 23.23
N GLN A 4 -8.43 11.64 23.39
CA GLN A 4 -8.68 12.39 24.62
C GLN A 4 -9.97 11.89 25.28
N LEU A 5 -9.87 11.41 26.52
CA LEU A 5 -11.00 10.84 27.27
C LEU A 5 -11.01 11.41 28.70
N CYS A 6 -12.09 12.09 29.08
CA CYS A 6 -12.23 12.72 30.39
C CYS A 6 -11.04 13.62 30.80
N GLY A 7 -10.46 14.36 29.83
CA GLY A 7 -9.28 15.21 30.05
C GLY A 7 -7.94 14.46 30.04
N LEU A 8 -7.93 13.13 29.96
CA LEU A 8 -6.73 12.32 29.83
C LEU A 8 -6.36 12.17 28.35
N HIS A 9 -5.09 12.41 28.01
CA HIS A 9 -4.53 12.11 26.70
C HIS A 9 -3.97 10.68 26.71
N LEU A 10 -4.62 9.81 25.96
CA LEU A 10 -4.20 8.44 25.71
C LEU A 10 -3.57 8.35 24.33
N ALA A 11 -2.50 7.59 24.18
CA ALA A 11 -1.75 7.50 22.94
C ALA A 11 -1.12 6.11 22.78
N VAL A 12 -0.91 5.71 21.53
CA VAL A 12 -0.17 4.50 21.15
C VAL A 12 0.82 4.85 20.05
N CYS A 13 1.95 4.13 20.04
CA CYS A 13 3.04 4.29 19.09
C CYS A 13 2.54 4.22 17.64
N SER A 14 3.17 5.01 16.77
CA SER A 14 2.86 5.07 15.34
C SER A 14 4.07 4.67 14.49
N PHE A 15 3.83 4.47 13.19
CA PHE A 15 4.86 4.21 12.19
C PHE A 15 5.97 5.26 12.24
N SER A 16 5.62 6.55 12.29
CA SER A 16 6.60 7.63 12.33
C SER A 16 7.41 7.67 13.62
N ASP A 17 6.85 7.18 14.74
CA ASP A 17 7.54 7.13 16.03
C ASP A 17 8.61 6.04 16.07
N MET A 18 8.51 5.05 15.16
CA MET A 18 9.41 3.91 15.08
C MET A 18 10.50 4.09 14.03
N MET A 19 10.51 5.19 13.29
CA MET A 19 11.53 5.44 12.27
C MET A 19 12.93 5.45 12.88
N ASP A 20 13.79 4.54 12.41
CA ASP A 20 15.17 4.41 12.88
C ASP A 20 15.29 4.04 14.37
N VAL A 21 14.33 3.25 14.86
CA VAL A 21 14.29 2.76 16.25
C VAL A 21 14.80 1.33 16.33
N LEU A 22 15.87 1.13 17.11
CA LEU A 22 16.53 -0.17 17.27
C LEU A 22 15.76 -1.14 18.14
N ALA A 23 15.15 -0.63 19.21
CA ALA A 23 14.38 -1.42 20.16
C ALA A 23 13.50 -0.48 21.00
N PRO A 24 12.43 -1.00 21.61
CA PRO A 24 11.66 -0.25 22.59
C PRO A 24 12.56 0.29 23.70
N ASN A 25 12.30 1.52 24.16
CA ASN A 25 13.04 2.22 25.21
C ASN A 25 14.52 2.53 24.87
N HIS A 26 14.95 2.36 23.61
CA HIS A 26 16.26 2.80 23.14
C HIS A 26 16.39 4.34 23.13
N SER A 27 17.62 4.87 23.03
CA SER A 27 17.87 6.33 22.96
C SER A 27 17.11 7.05 21.84
N SER A 28 16.81 6.33 20.76
CA SER A 28 16.06 6.81 19.59
C SER A 28 14.55 6.58 19.65
N ASP A 29 14.04 5.85 20.65
CA ASP A 29 12.60 5.66 20.86
C ASP A 29 12.01 6.86 21.61
N TYR A 30 11.69 7.91 20.85
CA TYR A 30 11.17 9.15 21.42
C TYR A 30 9.76 9.02 21.99
N PHE A 31 8.96 8.05 21.52
CA PHE A 31 7.65 7.80 22.11
C PHE A 31 7.78 7.30 23.54
N SER A 32 8.60 6.28 23.78
CA SER A 32 8.84 5.76 25.14
C SER A 32 9.56 6.78 26.03
N GLN A 33 10.45 7.59 25.48
CA GLN A 33 11.25 8.54 26.26
C GLN A 33 10.54 9.84 26.63
N PHE A 34 9.72 10.37 25.73
CA PHE A 34 9.13 11.72 25.89
C PHE A 34 7.60 11.70 25.91
N GLY A 35 6.97 10.62 25.44
CA GLY A 35 5.53 10.47 25.47
C GLY A 35 4.99 10.26 26.89
N ILE A 36 3.90 10.95 27.23
CA ILE A 36 3.23 10.79 28.53
C ILE A 36 2.81 9.34 28.74
N GLN A 37 2.14 8.76 27.73
CA GLN A 37 1.75 7.35 27.78
C GLN A 37 2.92 6.43 27.49
N GLY A 38 3.81 6.75 26.55
CA GLY A 38 4.94 5.87 26.19
C GLY A 38 5.88 5.54 27.36
N ARG A 39 6.08 6.48 28.30
CA ARG A 39 6.87 6.24 29.51
C ARG A 39 6.29 5.17 30.44
N ILE A 40 4.96 5.07 30.47
CA ILE A 40 4.22 4.15 31.37
C ILE A 40 3.88 2.86 30.62
N HIS A 41 3.53 3.01 29.34
CA HIS A 41 3.02 2.00 28.44
C HIS A 41 3.79 2.08 27.11
N PRO A 42 5.00 1.49 27.04
CA PRO A 42 5.83 1.52 25.83
C PRO A 42 5.25 0.64 24.70
N ARG A 43 4.26 -0.19 25.01
CA ARG A 43 3.57 -1.13 24.10
C ARG A 43 2.07 -1.06 24.34
N SER A 44 1.33 -2.08 23.90
CA SER A 44 -0.12 -2.13 24.09
C SER A 44 -0.51 -2.02 25.56
N TYR A 45 -1.63 -1.35 25.82
CA TYR A 45 -2.21 -1.23 27.15
C TYR A 45 -3.72 -1.06 27.09
N ARG A 46 -4.34 -1.12 28.27
CA ARG A 46 -5.78 -1.02 28.44
C ARG A 46 -6.13 0.03 29.49
N PHE A 47 -7.21 0.76 29.23
CA PHE A 47 -7.81 1.72 30.15
C PHE A 47 -9.31 1.40 30.30
N ASN A 48 -9.82 1.40 31.53
CA ASN A 48 -11.24 1.18 31.81
C ASN A 48 -11.87 2.43 32.40
N LEU A 49 -13.06 2.76 31.90
CA LEU A 49 -13.91 3.82 32.42
C LEU A 49 -15.18 3.20 32.99
N THR A 50 -15.30 3.19 34.32
CA THR A 50 -16.53 2.81 35.00
C THR A 50 -17.33 4.06 35.34
N LYS A 51 -18.59 4.07 34.92
CA LYS A 51 -19.60 5.08 35.28
C LYS A 51 -20.75 4.39 36.01
N PRO A 52 -21.61 5.12 36.74
CA PRO A 52 -22.77 4.54 37.41
C PRO A 52 -23.71 3.76 36.46
N PHE A 53 -23.71 4.11 35.17
CA PHE A 53 -24.57 3.54 34.15
C PHE A 53 -23.90 2.47 33.27
N GLY A 54 -22.60 2.20 33.44
CA GLY A 54 -21.92 1.22 32.59
C GLY A 54 -20.40 1.26 32.66
N ARG A 55 -19.78 0.27 32.02
CA ARG A 55 -18.32 0.12 31.92
C ARG A 55 -17.88 0.15 30.47
N TYR A 56 -16.85 0.94 30.18
CA TYR A 56 -16.31 1.09 28.83
C TYR A 56 -14.81 0.79 28.86
N SER A 57 -14.37 -0.09 27.97
CA SER A 57 -12.96 -0.50 27.87
C SER A 57 -12.32 0.12 26.64
N PHE A 58 -11.08 0.57 26.80
CA PHE A 58 -10.28 1.19 25.75
C PHE A 58 -8.96 0.44 25.67
N ILE A 59 -8.69 -0.18 24.53
CA ILE A 59 -7.46 -0.93 24.29
C ILE A 59 -6.65 -0.15 23.25
N PHE A 60 -5.39 0.11 23.57
CA PHE A 60 -4.43 0.76 22.70
C PHE A 60 -3.47 -0.32 22.22
N LEU A 61 -3.62 -0.73 20.96
CA LEU A 61 -2.89 -1.81 20.31
C LEU A 61 -1.64 -1.27 19.60
N ASP A 62 -0.47 -1.76 20.01
CA ASP A 62 0.80 -1.48 19.35
C ASP A 62 1.17 -2.63 18.40
N ALA A 63 0.92 -2.40 17.11
CA ALA A 63 1.36 -3.28 16.02
C ALA A 63 2.66 -2.79 15.37
N SER A 64 3.48 -2.01 16.08
CA SER A 64 4.79 -1.62 15.58
C SER A 64 5.76 -2.81 15.58
N PRO A 65 6.56 -2.98 14.51
CA PRO A 65 7.53 -4.05 14.45
C PRO A 65 8.60 -3.91 15.54
N PRO A 66 9.30 -5.01 15.88
CA PRO A 66 10.34 -5.00 16.92
C PRO A 66 11.48 -4.01 16.65
N VAL A 67 11.79 -3.78 15.38
CA VAL A 67 12.79 -2.83 14.87
C VAL A 67 12.11 -1.97 13.83
N GLY A 68 12.18 -0.65 13.98
CA GLY A 68 11.59 0.27 13.04
C GLY A 68 12.62 0.78 12.04
N VAL A 69 12.59 0.21 10.83
CA VAL A 69 13.48 0.62 9.73
C VAL A 69 13.03 1.94 9.09
N LYS A 70 13.92 2.59 8.34
CA LYS A 70 13.63 3.86 7.64
C LYS A 70 12.70 3.64 6.45
N ILE A 71 11.96 4.69 6.06
CA ILE A 71 11.22 4.82 4.79
C ILE A 71 12.11 4.39 3.61
N PRO A 72 11.59 3.75 2.55
CA PRO A 72 10.17 3.38 2.32
C PRO A 72 9.73 2.10 3.03
N LEU A 73 10.63 1.44 3.76
CA LEU A 73 10.31 0.26 4.57
C LEU A 73 9.64 0.68 5.89
N ASN A 74 9.19 -0.31 6.67
CA ASN A 74 8.42 -0.22 7.92
C ASN A 74 6.92 0.14 7.74
N TYR A 75 6.36 0.06 6.53
CA TYR A 75 4.95 0.44 6.29
C TYR A 75 3.95 -0.59 6.86
N PHE A 76 4.31 -1.87 6.90
CA PHE A 76 3.45 -2.90 7.47
C PHE A 76 3.74 -3.11 8.96
N GLY A 77 2.68 -3.12 9.77
CA GLY A 77 2.76 -3.43 11.19
C GLY A 77 2.95 -4.93 11.45
N GLN A 78 3.41 -5.28 12.63
CA GLN A 78 3.56 -6.67 13.08
C GLN A 78 3.15 -6.79 14.55
N LEU A 79 2.35 -7.81 14.85
CA LEU A 79 2.08 -8.22 16.22
C LEU A 79 3.11 -9.28 16.62
N THR A 80 3.89 -9.00 17.66
CA THR A 80 4.72 -10.04 18.28
C THR A 80 3.84 -10.99 19.06
N ARG A 81 4.31 -12.22 19.28
CA ARG A 81 3.60 -13.20 20.12
C ARG A 81 3.20 -12.65 21.49
N ALA A 82 4.06 -11.83 22.11
CA ALA A 82 3.76 -11.19 23.38
C ALA A 82 2.62 -10.15 23.27
N GLU A 83 2.51 -9.42 22.16
CA GLU A 83 1.38 -8.51 21.92
C GLU A 83 0.09 -9.27 21.61
N GLU A 84 0.17 -10.40 20.90
CA GLU A 84 -0.99 -11.27 20.65
C GLU A 84 -1.54 -11.85 21.96
N GLU A 85 -0.66 -12.35 22.84
CA GLU A 85 -1.01 -12.86 24.16
C GLU A 85 -1.62 -11.76 25.04
N ARG A 86 -1.07 -10.54 25.03
CA ARG A 86 -1.65 -9.38 25.72
C ARG A 86 -3.02 -9.00 25.18
N LEU A 87 -3.20 -8.99 23.86
CA LEU A 87 -4.49 -8.64 23.25
C LEU A 87 -5.57 -9.66 23.62
N MET A 88 -5.25 -10.96 23.62
CA MET A 88 -6.16 -12.00 24.10
C MET A 88 -6.53 -11.81 25.58
N GLN A 89 -5.55 -11.47 26.42
CA GLN A 89 -5.80 -11.12 27.82
C GLN A 89 -6.74 -9.92 27.93
N TYR A 90 -6.48 -8.83 27.20
CA TYR A 90 -7.32 -7.63 27.23
C TYR A 90 -8.73 -7.87 26.71
N ALA A 91 -8.90 -8.77 25.74
CA ALA A 91 -10.22 -9.20 25.28
C ALA A 91 -11.00 -9.85 26.43
N SER A 92 -10.40 -10.82 27.12
CA SER A 92 -11.02 -11.49 28.29
C SER A 92 -11.31 -10.50 29.42
N GLU A 93 -10.37 -9.62 29.75
CA GLU A 93 -10.55 -8.64 30.83
C GLU A 93 -11.57 -7.53 30.52
N SER A 94 -11.97 -7.39 29.25
CA SER A 94 -13.00 -6.45 28.81
C SER A 94 -14.38 -7.10 28.71
N GLU A 95 -14.47 -8.41 28.95
CA GLU A 95 -15.73 -9.15 28.96
C GLU A 95 -16.71 -8.56 29.98
N GLY A 96 -17.91 -8.22 29.54
CA GLY A 96 -18.95 -7.55 30.35
C GLY A 96 -18.89 -6.02 30.33
N SER A 97 -17.98 -5.39 29.57
CA SER A 97 -18.07 -3.96 29.29
C SER A 97 -19.21 -3.68 28.30
N ASN A 98 -19.94 -2.57 28.49
CA ASN A 98 -21.00 -2.13 27.57
C ASN A 98 -20.44 -1.95 26.15
N HIS A 99 -19.26 -1.33 26.04
CA HIS A 99 -18.48 -1.28 24.80
C HIS A 99 -16.99 -1.44 25.06
N THR A 100 -16.31 -2.05 24.08
CA THR A 100 -14.86 -2.02 24.00
C THR A 100 -14.43 -1.33 22.71
N PHE A 101 -13.57 -0.33 22.84
CA PHE A 101 -12.99 0.42 21.75
C PHE A 101 -11.52 0.09 21.63
N VAL A 102 -11.06 -0.22 20.43
CA VAL A 102 -9.66 -0.54 20.18
C VAL A 102 -9.05 0.56 19.31
N PHE A 103 -7.87 1.02 19.65
CA PHE A 103 -7.13 2.07 18.97
C PHE A 103 -5.80 1.51 18.52
N GLY A 104 -5.46 1.63 17.25
CA GLY A 104 -4.16 1.22 16.73
C GLY A 104 -3.68 2.18 15.65
N HIS A 105 -2.40 2.19 15.36
CA HIS A 105 -1.91 3.03 14.26
C HIS A 105 -2.25 2.41 12.90
N TYR A 106 -1.83 1.17 12.66
CA TYR A 106 -2.01 0.46 11.40
C TYR A 106 -3.46 0.01 11.21
N THR A 107 -3.94 -0.01 9.97
CA THR A 107 -5.19 -0.69 9.63
C THR A 107 -5.00 -2.20 9.81
N THR A 108 -6.08 -2.94 10.01
CA THR A 108 -5.97 -4.40 10.05
C THR A 108 -5.53 -4.98 8.69
N SER A 109 -5.68 -4.22 7.61
CA SER A 109 -5.20 -4.60 6.27
C SER A 109 -3.69 -4.44 6.07
N THR A 110 -3.02 -3.61 6.87
CA THR A 110 -1.54 -3.42 6.83
C THR A 110 -0.82 -4.01 8.02
N ILE A 111 -1.49 -4.82 8.84
CA ILE A 111 -0.83 -5.67 9.83
C ILE A 111 -0.47 -6.99 9.16
N GLY A 112 0.81 -7.36 9.24
CA GLY A 112 1.36 -8.59 8.70
C GLY A 112 0.81 -9.85 9.38
N PRO A 113 1.16 -11.04 8.87
CA PRO A 113 0.67 -12.29 9.41
C PRO A 113 1.08 -12.48 10.88
N GLY A 114 0.12 -12.94 11.70
CA GLY A 114 0.31 -13.31 13.10
C GLY A 114 0.02 -14.79 13.35
N THR A 115 0.13 -15.23 14.60
CA THR A 115 -0.32 -16.57 15.02
C THR A 115 -1.82 -16.62 15.27
N ILE A 116 -2.44 -15.45 15.50
CA ILE A 116 -3.89 -15.31 15.72
C ILE A 116 -4.57 -14.67 14.52
N ASP A 117 -5.85 -14.99 14.34
CA ASP A 117 -6.73 -14.20 13.48
C ASP A 117 -7.14 -12.92 14.22
N LEU A 118 -6.43 -11.82 13.95
CA LEU A 118 -6.67 -10.52 14.57
C LEU A 118 -8.11 -10.02 14.35
N ARG A 119 -8.64 -10.13 13.13
CA ARG A 119 -9.99 -9.62 12.81
C ARG A 119 -11.04 -10.49 13.48
N GLY A 120 -10.86 -11.81 13.44
CA GLY A 120 -11.65 -12.78 14.20
C GLY A 120 -11.70 -12.44 15.68
N LEU A 121 -10.54 -12.23 16.31
CA LEU A 121 -10.44 -11.88 17.72
C LEU A 121 -11.13 -10.54 18.03
N LEU A 122 -10.87 -9.48 17.25
CA LEU A 122 -11.53 -8.18 17.42
C LEU A 122 -13.06 -8.32 17.31
N GLY A 123 -13.56 -9.14 16.39
CA GLY A 123 -14.99 -9.42 16.23
C GLY A 123 -15.68 -9.88 17.52
N THR A 124 -14.97 -10.61 18.39
CA THR A 124 -15.55 -11.18 19.62
C THR A 124 -15.89 -10.13 20.68
N PHE A 125 -15.17 -9.00 20.76
CA PHE A 125 -15.32 -8.05 21.87
C PHE A 125 -15.37 -6.58 21.45
N CYS A 126 -14.83 -6.24 20.27
CA CYS A 126 -14.67 -4.87 19.82
C CYS A 126 -15.98 -4.33 19.24
N PHE A 127 -16.34 -3.08 19.60
CA PHE A 127 -17.36 -2.31 18.90
C PHE A 127 -16.78 -1.64 17.65
N ALA A 128 -15.65 -0.94 17.83
CA ALA A 128 -14.94 -0.28 16.75
C ALA A 128 -13.41 -0.29 16.97
N TYR A 129 -12.69 -0.60 15.88
CA TYR A 129 -11.26 -0.41 15.74
C TYR A 129 -11.01 0.95 15.08
N PHE A 130 -10.47 1.88 15.85
CA PHE A 130 -10.07 3.20 15.40
C PHE A 130 -8.62 3.13 14.95
N CYS A 131 -8.36 3.52 13.70
CA CYS A 131 -7.02 3.47 13.12
C CYS A 131 -6.64 4.74 12.36
N GLY A 132 -5.37 4.81 11.97
CA GLY A 132 -4.83 5.76 10.99
C GLY A 132 -4.01 4.98 9.96
N HIS A 133 -2.89 5.58 9.54
CA HIS A 133 -1.85 5.01 8.66
C HIS A 133 -2.05 5.27 7.15
N MET A 134 -3.14 4.81 6.53
CA MET A 134 -3.47 5.15 5.14
C MET A 134 -4.15 6.52 5.01
N HIS A 135 -4.76 7.01 6.09
CA HIS A 135 -5.50 8.25 6.19
C HIS A 135 -6.61 8.35 5.14
N THR A 136 -6.59 9.37 4.28
CA THR A 136 -7.54 9.53 3.17
C THR A 136 -6.96 9.02 1.85
N ALA A 137 -5.83 8.28 1.88
CA ALA A 137 -5.03 7.94 0.70
C ALA A 137 -4.75 9.18 -0.16
N ASP A 138 -4.18 10.23 0.46
CA ASP A 138 -3.95 11.55 -0.16
C ASP A 138 -5.22 12.14 -0.83
N GLY A 139 -6.37 11.98 -0.17
CA GLY A 139 -7.66 12.48 -0.63
C GLY A 139 -8.41 11.58 -1.62
N LEU A 140 -7.82 10.46 -2.06
CA LEU A 140 -8.49 9.51 -2.98
C LEU A 140 -9.65 8.75 -2.32
N ILE A 141 -9.59 8.54 -1.01
CA ILE A 141 -10.62 7.85 -0.22
C ILE A 141 -10.92 8.71 1.02
N PRO A 142 -11.75 9.77 0.90
CA PRO A 142 -12.02 10.70 1.99
C PRO A 142 -12.66 10.05 3.24
N GLU A 143 -13.47 9.01 3.03
CA GLU A 143 -14.13 8.25 4.10
C GLU A 143 -13.67 6.79 4.08
N MET A 144 -12.58 6.51 4.80
CA MET A 144 -12.02 5.17 4.90
C MET A 144 -12.63 4.43 6.10
N HIS A 145 -13.88 4.01 5.95
CA HIS A 145 -14.60 3.23 6.96
C HIS A 145 -15.13 1.92 6.36
N ALA A 146 -15.19 0.88 7.17
CA ALA A 146 -15.82 -0.38 6.78
C ALA A 146 -16.43 -1.10 7.99
N LEU A 147 -17.55 -1.78 7.78
CA LEU A 147 -18.01 -2.85 8.66
C LEU A 147 -17.26 -4.14 8.32
N GLN A 148 -16.45 -4.65 9.23
CA GLN A 148 -15.76 -5.91 9.04
C GLN A 148 -16.75 -7.10 9.07
N PRO A 149 -16.50 -8.19 8.30
CA PRO A 149 -17.37 -9.37 8.30
C PRO A 149 -17.65 -9.94 9.70
N GLU A 150 -16.71 -9.77 10.62
CA GLU A 150 -16.78 -10.22 12.01
C GLU A 150 -17.67 -9.31 12.89
N GLY A 151 -18.24 -8.24 12.33
CA GLY A 151 -19.33 -7.47 12.93
C GLY A 151 -18.91 -6.24 13.74
N TYR A 152 -17.67 -5.76 13.60
CA TYR A 152 -17.18 -4.52 14.22
C TYR A 152 -16.83 -3.47 13.15
N LEU A 153 -16.84 -2.18 13.54
CA LEU A 153 -16.46 -1.10 12.63
C LEU A 153 -14.95 -0.89 12.62
N GLU A 154 -14.34 -0.81 11.44
CA GLU A 154 -12.98 -0.31 11.25
C GLU A 154 -13.07 1.10 10.70
N LEU A 155 -12.60 2.06 11.50
CA LEU A 155 -12.84 3.48 11.30
C LEU A 155 -11.52 4.22 11.23
N GLU A 156 -10.97 4.30 10.04
CA GLU A 156 -9.78 5.08 9.79
C GLU A 156 -10.08 6.58 9.79
N LEU A 157 -9.12 7.37 10.25
CA LEU A 157 -9.22 8.83 10.31
C LEU A 157 -8.17 9.48 9.41
N GLY A 158 -8.60 10.50 8.67
CA GLY A 158 -7.71 11.39 7.93
C GLY A 158 -6.64 12.01 8.83
N ASP A 159 -5.52 12.40 8.24
CA ASP A 159 -4.36 12.80 9.03
C ASP A 159 -4.52 14.21 9.63
N TRP A 160 -3.81 14.47 10.73
CA TRP A 160 -3.81 15.79 11.37
C TRP A 160 -2.81 16.76 10.72
N LYS A 161 -1.78 16.28 10.03
CA LYS A 161 -0.66 17.11 9.53
C LYS A 161 -1.05 17.89 8.28
N TYR A 162 -1.68 17.23 7.33
CA TYR A 162 -2.06 17.74 6.01
C TYR A 162 -3.56 18.03 5.97
N GLU A 163 -4.41 17.03 6.24
CA GLU A 163 -5.87 17.19 6.09
C GLU A 163 -6.58 17.82 7.30
N ARG A 164 -5.90 17.90 8.47
CA ARG A 164 -6.38 18.53 9.70
C ARG A 164 -7.68 17.90 10.25
N TYR A 165 -7.82 16.59 10.15
CA TYR A 165 -8.99 15.88 10.68
C TYR A 165 -8.85 15.48 12.14
N TYR A 166 -9.94 15.59 12.89
CA TYR A 166 -10.13 14.96 14.18
C TYR A 166 -11.51 14.28 14.23
N ARG A 167 -11.71 13.36 15.18
CA ARG A 167 -12.99 12.67 15.37
C ARG A 167 -13.57 13.00 16.73
N VAL A 168 -14.86 13.31 16.75
CA VAL A 168 -15.66 13.39 17.98
C VAL A 168 -16.48 12.12 18.09
N ILE A 169 -16.43 11.46 19.24
CA ILE A 169 -17.17 10.22 19.53
C ILE A 169 -18.06 10.50 20.74
N ALA A 170 -19.33 10.08 20.66
CA ALA A 170 -20.28 10.18 21.75
C ALA A 170 -20.92 8.81 22.00
N VAL A 171 -21.02 8.44 23.27
CA VAL A 171 -21.82 7.30 23.73
C VAL A 171 -23.03 7.87 24.46
N ASP A 172 -24.20 7.71 23.85
CA ASP A 172 -25.48 8.28 24.29
C ASP A 172 -26.50 7.16 24.47
N ASP A 173 -26.91 6.87 25.70
CA ASP A 173 -27.67 5.67 26.06
C ASP A 173 -27.08 4.38 25.46
N ASP A 174 -25.77 4.18 25.62
CA ASP A 174 -25.01 3.07 25.04
C ASP A 174 -25.06 2.97 23.50
N MET A 175 -25.59 3.97 22.80
CA MET A 175 -25.48 4.09 21.34
C MET A 175 -24.22 4.88 20.99
N VAL A 176 -23.38 4.38 20.08
CA VAL A 176 -22.10 5.02 19.75
C VAL A 176 -22.21 5.81 18.46
N SER A 177 -22.15 7.14 18.53
CA SER A 177 -22.15 8.01 17.34
C SER A 177 -20.84 8.76 17.21
N PHE A 178 -20.43 9.08 15.99
CA PHE A 178 -19.21 9.87 15.78
C PHE A 178 -19.32 10.75 14.53
N VAL A 179 -18.43 11.75 14.47
CA VAL A 179 -18.26 12.62 13.30
C VAL A 179 -16.78 12.92 13.08
N ASN A 180 -16.35 12.87 11.82
CA ASN A 180 -15.03 13.35 11.40
C ASN A 180 -15.13 14.84 11.06
N VAL A 181 -14.23 15.65 11.59
CA VAL A 181 -14.30 17.11 11.50
C VAL A 181 -12.96 17.65 11.03
N LYS A 182 -12.98 18.53 10.02
CA LYS A 182 -11.80 19.35 9.69
C LYS A 182 -11.66 20.44 10.74
N ALA A 183 -10.44 20.70 11.21
CA ALA A 183 -10.18 21.67 12.30
C ALA A 183 -10.76 23.07 12.07
N SER A 184 -10.94 23.48 10.81
CA SER A 184 -11.51 24.77 10.43
C SER A 184 -13.04 24.81 10.36
N THR A 185 -13.73 23.67 10.51
CA THR A 185 -15.18 23.58 10.37
C THR A 185 -15.89 23.95 11.67
N TRP A 186 -16.72 25.00 11.61
CA TRP A 186 -17.57 25.46 12.70
C TRP A 186 -18.95 25.88 12.16
N PRO A 187 -20.05 25.65 12.90
CA PRO A 187 -20.17 24.83 14.10
C PRO A 187 -19.94 23.32 13.85
N VAL A 188 -19.47 22.61 14.88
CA VAL A 188 -19.35 21.14 14.88
C VAL A 188 -20.68 20.53 15.29
N LEU A 189 -21.16 19.54 14.55
CA LEU A 189 -22.45 18.88 14.77
C LEU A 189 -22.30 17.37 14.81
N LEU A 190 -22.90 16.72 15.81
CA LEU A 190 -23.00 15.28 15.94
C LEU A 190 -24.43 14.90 16.36
N ILE A 191 -25.16 14.26 15.46
CA ILE A 191 -26.48 13.68 15.77
C ILE A 191 -26.24 12.35 16.49
N THR A 192 -26.70 12.24 17.74
CA THR A 192 -26.58 11.01 18.54
C THR A 192 -27.85 10.17 18.51
N ASN A 193 -29.01 10.80 18.28
CA ASN A 193 -30.28 10.13 18.05
C ASN A 193 -31.17 10.93 17.07
N PRO A 194 -31.73 10.32 16.01
CA PRO A 194 -31.44 8.95 15.56
C PRO A 194 -30.01 8.82 15.05
N LYS A 195 -29.38 7.67 15.31
CA LYS A 195 -27.99 7.40 14.91
C LYS A 195 -27.90 7.11 13.41
N ASN A 196 -26.77 7.45 12.79
CA ASN A 196 -26.46 7.09 11.40
C ASN A 196 -26.57 5.56 11.19
N SER A 197 -27.44 5.16 10.27
CA SER A 197 -27.72 3.77 9.93
C SER A 197 -26.48 3.03 9.39
N ASN A 198 -25.54 3.71 8.72
CA ASN A 198 -24.33 3.05 8.21
C ASN A 198 -23.39 2.57 9.33
N PHE A 199 -23.52 3.10 10.54
CA PHE A 199 -22.68 2.75 11.70
C PHE A 199 -23.46 2.07 12.83
N LEU A 200 -24.74 1.78 12.62
CA LEU A 200 -25.62 1.13 13.60
C LEU A 200 -25.29 -0.37 13.68
N LEU A 201 -25.02 -0.88 14.88
CA LEU A 201 -24.65 -2.29 15.12
C LEU A 201 -25.63 -2.96 16.11
N PRO A 202 -26.80 -3.43 15.67
CA PRO A 202 -27.83 -3.99 16.58
C PRO A 202 -27.36 -5.15 17.47
N ASN A 203 -26.31 -5.87 17.08
CA ASN A 203 -25.74 -6.98 17.85
C ASN A 203 -24.72 -6.51 18.91
N LYS A 204 -24.27 -5.26 18.86
CA LYS A 204 -23.24 -4.70 19.74
C LYS A 204 -23.70 -3.44 20.49
N GLU A 205 -24.86 -2.88 20.16
CA GLU A 205 -25.44 -1.72 20.85
C GLU A 205 -26.98 -1.82 20.87
N PRO A 206 -27.67 -1.14 21.81
CA PRO A 206 -29.11 -1.29 22.00
C PRO A 206 -29.95 -0.50 20.98
N ALA A 207 -29.86 -0.86 19.69
CA ALA A 207 -30.46 -0.13 18.57
C ALA A 207 -31.98 0.14 18.72
N ARG A 208 -32.72 -0.76 19.40
CA ARG A 208 -34.16 -0.59 19.68
C ARG A 208 -34.48 0.67 20.50
N ARG A 209 -33.50 1.27 21.20
CA ARG A 209 -33.71 2.53 21.94
C ARG A 209 -34.10 3.69 21.02
N ILE A 210 -33.77 3.64 19.73
CA ILE A 210 -34.21 4.65 18.75
C ILE A 210 -35.74 4.65 18.65
N LEU A 211 -36.37 3.47 18.56
CA LEU A 211 -37.83 3.30 18.46
C LEU A 211 -38.58 3.85 19.67
N THR A 212 -38.01 3.75 20.86
CA THR A 212 -38.62 4.24 22.11
C THR A 212 -38.19 5.66 22.47
N SER A 213 -37.42 6.34 21.61
CA SER A 213 -36.88 7.66 21.92
C SER A 213 -37.92 8.76 21.75
N THR A 214 -37.87 9.75 22.66
CA THR A 214 -38.79 10.90 22.68
C THR A 214 -38.19 12.18 22.14
N HIS A 215 -36.86 12.21 21.89
CA HIS A 215 -36.14 13.37 21.40
C HIS A 215 -35.14 13.00 20.33
N ILE A 216 -35.02 13.85 19.31
CA ILE A 216 -33.81 13.97 18.50
C ILE A 216 -32.75 14.63 19.38
N ARG A 217 -31.54 14.06 19.41
CA ARG A 217 -30.42 14.51 20.24
C ARG A 217 -29.23 14.86 19.38
N ILE A 218 -28.72 16.06 19.61
CA ILE A 218 -27.65 16.67 18.81
C ILE A 218 -26.63 17.25 19.78
N LEU A 219 -25.37 16.87 19.64
CA LEU A 219 -24.26 17.58 20.25
C LEU A 219 -23.76 18.63 19.29
N ALA A 220 -23.61 19.86 19.77
CA ALA A 220 -23.14 20.98 18.96
C ALA A 220 -22.13 21.83 19.72
N TRP A 221 -21.06 22.19 19.03
CA TRP A 221 -20.00 23.05 19.54
C TRP A 221 -19.70 24.16 18.52
N SER A 222 -19.47 25.37 19.00
CA SER A 222 -18.86 26.43 18.20
C SER A 222 -17.94 27.27 19.08
N ILE A 223 -16.97 27.94 18.45
CA ILE A 223 -16.15 28.97 19.10
C ILE A 223 -17.05 30.12 19.56
N GLN A 224 -18.11 30.40 18.81
CA GLN A 224 -19.08 31.45 19.07
C GLN A 224 -20.42 30.85 19.55
N PRO A 225 -21.22 31.55 20.36
CA PRO A 225 -22.52 31.07 20.78
C PRO A 225 -23.40 30.64 19.59
N ILE A 226 -24.02 29.47 19.71
CA ILE A 226 -24.92 28.95 18.68
C ILE A 226 -26.27 29.66 18.80
N LEU A 227 -26.72 30.30 17.71
CA LEU A 227 -27.98 31.04 17.63
C LEU A 227 -29.18 30.10 17.47
N ASN A 228 -29.07 29.13 16.57
CA ASN A 228 -30.10 28.14 16.36
C ASN A 228 -29.54 26.88 15.72
N ILE A 229 -30.26 25.77 15.95
CA ILE A 229 -30.05 24.49 15.31
C ILE A 229 -31.39 24.06 14.71
N SER A 230 -31.49 24.02 13.39
CA SER A 230 -32.69 23.56 12.67
C SER A 230 -32.54 22.11 12.23
N VAL A 231 -33.66 21.37 12.29
CA VAL A 231 -33.71 19.95 11.90
C VAL A 231 -34.71 19.77 10.77
N THR A 232 -34.29 19.06 9.72
CA THR A 232 -35.14 18.60 8.62
C THR A 232 -35.01 17.10 8.47
N ILE A 233 -36.12 16.41 8.22
CA ILE A 233 -36.15 14.98 7.89
C ILE A 233 -36.83 14.82 6.53
N ASP A 234 -36.18 14.13 5.59
CA ASP A 234 -36.63 13.93 4.20
C ASP A 234 -37.01 15.26 3.52
N GLY A 235 -36.20 16.30 3.76
CA GLY A 235 -36.42 17.66 3.27
C GLY A 235 -37.54 18.43 3.98
N LYS A 236 -38.29 17.81 4.89
CA LYS A 236 -39.39 18.45 5.65
C LYS A 236 -38.86 19.00 6.98
N TYR A 237 -39.14 20.27 7.24
CA TYR A 237 -38.76 20.95 8.48
C TYR A 237 -39.48 20.38 9.71
N GLN A 238 -38.71 20.03 10.74
CA GLN A 238 -39.21 19.43 11.99
C GLN A 238 -39.25 20.42 13.15
N GLY A 239 -38.31 21.39 13.19
CA GLY A 239 -38.24 22.37 14.28
C GLY A 239 -36.84 22.88 14.58
N LYS A 240 -36.73 23.70 15.64
CA LYS A 240 -35.46 24.15 16.21
C LYS A 240 -35.16 23.38 17.49
N ALA A 241 -33.98 22.81 17.59
CA ALA A 241 -33.53 22.12 18.81
C ALA A 241 -33.16 23.14 19.89
N THR A 242 -33.52 22.82 21.14
CA THR A 242 -33.25 23.66 22.31
C THR A 242 -32.08 23.13 23.11
N GLN A 243 -31.19 24.01 23.55
CA GLN A 243 -30.07 23.65 24.41
C GLN A 243 -30.60 23.17 25.76
N THR A 244 -30.08 22.05 26.24
CA THR A 244 -30.38 21.57 27.60
C THR A 244 -29.60 22.39 28.62
N SER A 245 -30.27 22.94 29.63
CA SER A 245 -29.59 23.65 30.71
C SER A 245 -28.95 22.61 31.65
N ALA A 246 -27.62 22.52 31.66
CA ALA A 246 -26.94 21.86 32.76
C ALA A 246 -27.12 22.72 34.02
N GLY A 247 -27.50 22.13 35.14
CA GLY A 247 -27.69 22.81 36.44
C GLY A 247 -26.42 23.39 37.07
N THR A 248 -25.43 23.74 36.26
CA THR A 248 -24.12 24.30 36.62
C THR A 248 -23.71 25.34 35.58
N ASN A 249 -22.89 26.33 35.97
CA ASN A 249 -22.46 27.51 35.19
C ASN A 249 -21.70 27.23 33.86
N LEU A 250 -21.78 26.02 33.29
CA LEU A 250 -21.22 25.62 32.01
C LEU A 250 -22.35 25.28 31.03
N SER A 251 -22.34 25.92 29.87
CA SER A 251 -23.28 25.65 28.79
C SER A 251 -23.12 24.20 28.28
N SER A 252 -24.18 23.40 28.34
CA SER A 252 -24.19 22.02 27.83
C SER A 252 -24.09 22.00 26.30
N PRO A 253 -23.27 21.13 25.68
CA PRO A 253 -23.24 20.99 24.22
C PRO A 253 -24.47 20.25 23.66
N LEU A 254 -25.36 19.74 24.52
CA LEU A 254 -26.52 18.94 24.12
C LEU A 254 -27.74 19.80 23.79
N TYR A 255 -28.24 19.61 22.57
CA TYR A 255 -29.48 20.17 22.05
C TYR A 255 -30.47 19.04 21.78
N THR A 256 -31.74 19.31 22.08
CA THR A 256 -32.81 18.32 21.93
C THR A 256 -34.00 18.91 21.18
N LEU A 257 -34.67 18.08 20.38
CA LEU A 257 -35.92 18.42 19.71
C LEU A 257 -36.92 17.28 19.98
N PRO A 258 -38.06 17.54 20.64
CA PRO A 258 -39.09 16.52 20.83
C PRO A 258 -39.53 15.93 19.49
N TRP A 259 -39.66 14.61 19.43
CA TRP A 259 -40.18 13.91 18.25
C TRP A 259 -40.99 12.68 18.67
N ASN A 260 -41.74 12.12 17.72
CA ASN A 260 -42.39 10.83 17.90
C ASN A 260 -41.72 9.79 16.97
N ALA A 261 -40.86 8.94 17.53
CA ALA A 261 -40.13 7.92 16.77
C ALA A 261 -41.05 6.93 16.04
N SER A 262 -42.27 6.68 16.55
CA SER A 262 -43.24 5.78 15.91
C SER A 262 -43.69 6.23 14.52
N HIS A 263 -43.62 7.53 14.22
CA HIS A 263 -43.93 8.04 12.87
C HIS A 263 -42.91 7.60 11.81
N TRP A 264 -41.72 7.18 12.24
CA TRP A 264 -40.60 6.78 11.38
C TRP A 264 -40.30 5.27 11.51
N ALA A 265 -41.16 4.53 12.21
CA ALA A 265 -41.10 3.07 12.33
C ALA A 265 -41.84 2.39 11.17
N ASP A 266 -41.56 2.82 9.94
CA ASP A 266 -42.24 2.40 8.71
C ASP A 266 -41.40 1.43 7.85
N HIS A 267 -40.28 0.96 8.41
CA HIS A 267 -39.28 0.12 7.74
C HIS A 267 -38.59 0.78 6.52
N LEU A 268 -38.61 2.12 6.40
CA LEU A 268 -37.92 2.87 5.36
C LEU A 268 -36.58 3.46 5.83
N VAL A 269 -35.79 3.92 4.86
CA VAL A 269 -34.59 4.74 5.11
C VAL A 269 -35.05 6.19 5.12
N HIS A 270 -34.66 6.95 6.14
CA HIS A 270 -34.89 8.39 6.19
C HIS A 270 -33.57 9.15 6.24
N THR A 271 -33.59 10.39 5.78
CA THR A 271 -32.44 11.29 5.84
C THR A 271 -32.73 12.41 6.82
N ILE A 272 -31.90 12.54 7.85
CA ILE A 272 -31.93 13.66 8.78
C ILE A 272 -30.80 14.62 8.46
N ARG A 273 -31.14 15.90 8.40
CA ARG A 273 -30.20 16.99 8.21
C ARG A 273 -30.37 18.03 9.31
N VAL A 274 -29.25 18.42 9.89
CA VAL A 274 -29.17 19.40 10.96
C VAL A 274 -28.30 20.56 10.50
N SER A 275 -28.78 21.79 10.61
CA SER A 275 -28.03 23.01 10.29
C SER A 275 -27.91 23.86 11.54
N ALA A 276 -26.70 24.33 11.84
CA ALA A 276 -26.46 25.27 12.93
C ALA A 276 -25.89 26.58 12.40
N LEU A 277 -26.26 27.67 13.08
CA LEU A 277 -25.77 29.03 12.84
C LEU A 277 -25.25 29.58 14.16
N ASP A 278 -24.05 30.17 14.15
CA ASP A 278 -23.51 30.87 15.31
C ASP A 278 -23.60 32.40 15.20
N THR A 279 -23.25 33.11 16.28
CA THR A 279 -23.32 34.58 16.35
C THR A 279 -22.33 35.29 15.43
N ALA A 280 -21.29 34.61 14.95
CA ALA A 280 -20.37 35.16 13.95
C ALA A 280 -20.85 34.94 12.51
N GLY A 281 -21.99 34.28 12.32
CA GLY A 281 -22.54 33.97 11.01
C GLY A 281 -21.95 32.71 10.37
N ASN A 282 -21.16 31.91 11.10
CA ASN A 282 -20.71 30.62 10.58
C ASN A 282 -21.91 29.68 10.54
N GLN A 283 -22.09 29.03 9.39
CA GLN A 283 -23.14 28.05 9.19
C GLN A 283 -22.54 26.73 8.73
N HIS A 284 -22.96 25.65 9.37
CA HIS A 284 -22.58 24.29 8.99
C HIS A 284 -23.80 23.39 9.07
N ALA A 285 -23.90 22.47 8.12
CA ALA A 285 -24.95 21.46 8.08
C ALA A 285 -24.35 20.07 8.00
N TYR A 286 -24.90 19.15 8.78
CA TYR A 286 -24.53 17.75 8.80
C TYR A 286 -25.76 16.91 8.46
N GLU A 287 -25.59 15.90 7.61
CA GLU A 287 -26.65 15.05 7.10
C GLU A 287 -26.22 13.59 7.13
N HIS A 288 -27.14 12.71 7.51
CA HIS A 288 -26.95 11.28 7.36
C HIS A 288 -28.28 10.54 7.19
N VAL A 289 -28.18 9.25 6.84
CA VAL A 289 -29.32 8.34 6.81
C VAL A 289 -29.54 7.67 8.17
N PHE A 290 -30.78 7.44 8.56
CA PHE A 290 -31.16 6.72 9.78
C PHE A 290 -32.31 5.74 9.54
N VAL A 291 -32.49 4.85 10.51
CA VAL A 291 -33.54 3.82 10.53
C VAL A 291 -34.08 3.65 11.95
N VAL A 292 -35.35 3.24 12.09
CA VAL A 292 -35.98 3.03 13.40
C VAL A 292 -36.34 1.56 13.66
N ASP A 293 -36.98 0.89 12.70
CA ASP A 293 -37.43 -0.51 12.86
C ASP A 293 -37.04 -1.39 11.67
N ARG A 294 -35.78 -1.33 11.24
CA ARG A 294 -35.27 -2.19 10.16
C ARG A 294 -33.79 -2.50 10.35
N ALA A 295 -33.30 -3.44 9.54
CA ALA A 295 -31.88 -3.69 9.44
C ALA A 295 -31.14 -2.41 8.98
N PRO A 296 -29.93 -2.14 9.53
CA PRO A 296 -29.09 -1.04 9.08
C PRO A 296 -28.71 -1.16 7.60
N THR A 297 -28.35 -0.03 6.99
CA THR A 297 -27.96 0.07 5.58
C THR A 297 -26.53 -0.39 5.30
N TRP A 298 -25.59 -0.08 6.20
CA TRP A 298 -24.16 -0.41 6.07
C TRP A 298 -23.56 -0.07 4.69
N GLU A 299 -23.90 1.11 4.17
CA GLU A 299 -23.37 1.59 2.90
C GLU A 299 -22.02 2.26 3.11
N PHE A 300 -20.97 1.60 2.61
CA PHE A 300 -19.59 2.10 2.63
C PHE A 300 -19.04 2.26 1.20
N PRO A 301 -18.08 3.16 0.95
CA PRO A 301 -17.44 3.26 -0.35
C PRO A 301 -16.72 1.97 -0.76
N PHE A 302 -16.78 1.59 -2.04
CA PHE A 302 -16.13 0.37 -2.53
C PHE A 302 -14.62 0.38 -2.26
N MET A 303 -13.94 1.49 -2.55
CA MET A 303 -12.49 1.61 -2.35
C MET A 303 -12.10 1.52 -0.87
N ALA A 304 -12.89 2.11 0.04
CA ALA A 304 -12.67 1.98 1.47
C ALA A 304 -12.80 0.52 1.94
N ARG A 305 -13.82 -0.20 1.45
CA ARG A 305 -13.97 -1.64 1.75
C ARG A 305 -12.79 -2.45 1.21
N MET A 306 -12.35 -2.18 -0.02
CA MET A 306 -11.19 -2.88 -0.59
C MET A 306 -9.92 -2.60 0.22
N ALA A 307 -9.67 -1.36 0.61
CA ALA A 307 -8.50 -0.97 1.38
C ALA A 307 -8.47 -1.59 2.79
N LEU A 308 -9.61 -1.61 3.50
CA LEU A 308 -9.67 -2.06 4.90
C LEU A 308 -9.94 -3.56 5.08
N LYS A 309 -10.68 -4.20 4.17
CA LYS A 309 -11.04 -5.63 4.30
C LYS A 309 -10.02 -6.56 3.68
N THR A 310 -9.24 -6.09 2.71
CA THR A 310 -8.21 -6.93 2.08
C THR A 310 -7.04 -7.14 3.06
N ASN A 311 -6.42 -8.31 3.04
CA ASN A 311 -5.10 -8.48 3.68
C ASN A 311 -4.05 -8.06 2.65
N LEU A 312 -3.57 -6.81 2.74
CA LEU A 312 -2.64 -6.26 1.75
C LEU A 312 -1.26 -6.91 1.84
N SER A 313 -0.85 -7.32 3.03
CA SER A 313 0.42 -8.05 3.23
C SER A 313 0.40 -9.37 2.44
N LEU A 314 -0.67 -10.16 2.61
CA LEU A 314 -0.86 -11.40 1.87
C LEU A 314 -0.99 -11.16 0.36
N LEU A 315 -1.76 -10.14 -0.05
CA LEU A 315 -1.95 -9.81 -1.46
C LEU A 315 -0.62 -9.46 -2.15
N ASN A 316 0.23 -8.65 -1.52
CA ASN A 316 1.53 -8.28 -2.07
C ASN A 316 2.44 -9.51 -2.22
N ARG A 317 2.47 -10.38 -1.20
CA ARG A 317 3.24 -11.62 -1.23
C ARG A 317 2.77 -12.56 -2.34
N LEU A 318 1.46 -12.80 -2.44
CA LEU A 318 0.88 -13.63 -3.50
C LEU A 318 1.11 -13.01 -4.87
N GLY A 319 0.88 -11.71 -5.02
CA GLY A 319 1.09 -10.97 -6.27
C GLY A 319 2.52 -11.13 -6.79
N PHE A 320 3.51 -10.96 -5.92
CA PHE A 320 4.92 -11.14 -6.28
C PHE A 320 5.23 -12.58 -6.73
N TYR A 321 4.98 -13.58 -5.87
CA TYR A 321 5.34 -14.96 -6.19
C TYR A 321 4.53 -15.56 -7.34
N CYS A 322 3.25 -15.20 -7.48
CA CYS A 322 2.46 -15.61 -8.63
C CYS A 322 2.97 -14.98 -9.93
N SER A 323 3.38 -13.70 -9.90
CA SER A 323 3.96 -13.04 -11.08
C SER A 323 5.30 -13.66 -11.48
N GLU A 324 6.21 -13.91 -10.53
CA GLU A 324 7.48 -14.60 -10.81
C GLU A 324 7.24 -16.05 -11.28
N GLY A 325 6.35 -16.78 -10.61
CA GLY A 325 5.97 -18.13 -10.99
C GLY A 325 5.38 -18.19 -12.41
N LEU A 326 4.56 -17.20 -12.79
CA LEU A 326 4.02 -17.06 -14.13
C LEU A 326 5.15 -16.82 -15.16
N VAL A 327 6.10 -15.92 -14.87
CA VAL A 327 7.25 -15.66 -15.74
C VAL A 327 8.06 -16.92 -15.95
N ILE A 328 8.46 -17.60 -14.87
CA ILE A 328 9.24 -18.84 -14.93
C ILE A 328 8.46 -19.91 -15.71
N CYS A 329 7.17 -20.10 -15.42
CA CYS A 329 6.32 -21.05 -16.12
C CYS A 329 6.26 -20.75 -17.63
N LEU A 330 6.03 -19.49 -18.02
CA LEU A 330 6.00 -19.08 -19.42
C LEU A 330 7.35 -19.31 -20.11
N LEU A 331 8.47 -19.03 -19.44
CA LEU A 331 9.82 -19.30 -19.97
C LEU A 331 10.01 -20.80 -20.29
N PHE A 332 9.61 -21.68 -19.37
CA PHE A 332 9.74 -23.14 -19.56
C PHE A 332 8.75 -23.66 -20.59
N VAL A 333 7.47 -23.32 -20.49
CA VAL A 333 6.44 -23.74 -21.44
C VAL A 333 6.84 -23.31 -22.83
N LEU A 334 7.14 -22.04 -23.07
CA LEU A 334 7.42 -21.56 -24.42
C LEU A 334 8.75 -22.08 -25.00
N ARG A 335 9.68 -22.55 -24.16
CA ARG A 335 10.94 -23.19 -24.60
C ARG A 335 10.77 -24.67 -24.93
N PHE A 336 9.99 -25.41 -24.14
CA PHE A 336 9.88 -26.87 -24.28
C PHE A 336 8.59 -27.34 -24.99
N PHE A 337 7.62 -26.46 -25.24
CA PHE A 337 6.39 -26.83 -25.95
C PHE A 337 6.68 -27.15 -27.43
N PRO A 338 6.05 -28.20 -28.02
CA PRO A 338 6.35 -28.64 -29.37
C PRO A 338 6.26 -27.53 -30.42
N GLN A 339 7.36 -27.36 -31.18
CA GLN A 339 7.56 -26.30 -32.19
C GLN A 339 6.44 -26.21 -33.24
N ARG A 340 5.75 -27.32 -33.52
CA ARG A 340 4.67 -27.39 -34.51
C ARG A 340 3.37 -26.71 -34.04
N CYS A 341 3.14 -26.57 -32.73
CA CYS A 341 1.87 -26.10 -32.18
C CYS A 341 1.84 -24.58 -31.86
N THR A 342 2.96 -23.97 -31.46
CA THR A 342 3.00 -22.57 -31.00
C THR A 342 3.38 -21.56 -32.08
N PHE A 343 4.25 -21.94 -33.03
CA PHE A 343 4.89 -20.97 -33.91
C PHE A 343 4.84 -21.29 -35.41
N GLY A 344 4.28 -22.44 -35.82
CA GLY A 344 4.26 -22.90 -37.22
C GLY A 344 3.68 -21.89 -38.23
N SER A 345 2.53 -21.25 -37.92
CA SER A 345 1.98 -20.16 -38.76
C SER A 345 2.32 -18.75 -38.23
N ARG A 346 2.61 -18.62 -36.92
CA ARG A 346 2.84 -17.34 -36.22
C ARG A 346 4.26 -16.79 -36.33
N ARG A 347 5.25 -17.55 -36.83
CA ARG A 347 6.61 -17.05 -37.17
C ARG A 347 6.60 -15.91 -38.20
N LYS A 348 5.47 -15.70 -38.90
CA LYS A 348 5.24 -14.54 -39.76
C LYS A 348 5.24 -13.23 -38.97
N TYR A 349 4.80 -13.23 -37.72
CA TYR A 349 4.78 -12.03 -36.89
C TYR A 349 6.14 -11.78 -36.24
N ARG A 350 6.66 -10.56 -36.41
CA ARG A 350 7.95 -10.10 -35.90
C ARG A 350 8.13 -10.44 -34.41
N PHE A 351 7.17 -10.06 -33.57
CA PHE A 351 7.24 -10.29 -32.12
C PHE A 351 7.35 -11.78 -31.75
N CYS A 352 6.56 -12.65 -32.40
CA CYS A 352 6.58 -14.09 -32.16
C CYS A 352 7.95 -14.71 -32.49
N ARG A 353 8.57 -14.27 -33.59
CA ARG A 353 9.91 -14.73 -33.98
C ARG A 353 10.99 -14.29 -32.99
N GLY A 354 10.94 -13.04 -32.54
CA GLY A 354 11.90 -12.55 -31.56
C GLY A 354 11.73 -13.21 -30.20
N LEU A 355 10.49 -13.47 -29.78
CA LEU A 355 10.19 -14.19 -28.55
C LEU A 355 10.79 -15.60 -28.60
N TYR A 356 10.62 -16.30 -29.72
CA TYR A 356 11.24 -17.60 -29.96
C TYR A 356 12.77 -17.54 -29.82
N ARG A 357 13.44 -16.57 -30.47
CA ARG A 357 14.91 -16.39 -30.41
C ARG A 357 15.42 -16.14 -29.00
N ILE A 358 14.74 -15.29 -28.21
CA ILE A 358 15.09 -15.04 -26.81
C ILE A 358 14.98 -16.31 -25.98
N LEU A 359 13.89 -17.06 -26.13
CA LEU A 359 13.61 -18.25 -25.32
C LEU A 359 14.53 -19.44 -25.65
N HIS A 360 14.96 -19.58 -26.90
CA HIS A 360 15.81 -20.69 -27.34
C HIS A 360 17.31 -20.38 -27.24
N SER A 361 17.69 -19.11 -27.17
CA SER A 361 19.05 -18.71 -26.81
C SER A 361 19.35 -19.08 -25.36
N ASN A 362 20.36 -19.93 -25.14
CA ASN A 362 20.81 -20.28 -23.78
C ASN A 362 21.24 -19.04 -22.98
N TRP A 363 21.87 -18.06 -23.65
CA TRP A 363 22.32 -16.83 -23.01
C TRP A 363 21.16 -16.03 -22.45
N SER A 364 20.16 -15.72 -23.28
CA SER A 364 19.01 -14.92 -22.84
C SER A 364 18.13 -15.68 -21.87
N PHE A 365 17.87 -16.97 -22.12
CA PHE A 365 17.07 -17.82 -21.24
C PHE A 365 17.67 -17.91 -19.84
N LEU A 366 18.96 -18.27 -19.71
CA LEU A 366 19.61 -18.41 -18.41
C LEU A 366 19.73 -17.08 -17.68
N SER A 367 19.96 -15.96 -18.40
CA SER A 367 20.03 -14.65 -17.77
C SER A 367 18.68 -14.19 -17.21
N ILE A 368 17.58 -14.37 -17.96
CA ILE A 368 16.23 -14.00 -17.49
C ILE A 368 15.79 -14.94 -16.36
N LEU A 369 16.03 -16.25 -16.49
CA LEU A 369 15.71 -17.22 -15.46
C LEU A 369 16.51 -16.97 -14.17
N GLY A 370 17.81 -16.69 -14.30
CA GLY A 370 18.68 -16.35 -13.19
C GLY A 370 18.25 -15.05 -12.49
N LEU A 371 17.78 -14.05 -13.25
CA LEU A 371 17.22 -12.82 -12.69
C LEU A 371 15.97 -13.10 -11.84
N SER A 372 15.01 -13.88 -12.34
CA SER A 372 13.80 -14.26 -11.57
C SER A 372 14.13 -15.02 -10.28
N PHE A 373 15.05 -15.99 -10.33
CA PHE A 373 15.48 -16.70 -9.13
C PHE A 373 16.22 -15.79 -8.14
N TYR A 374 17.10 -14.93 -8.65
CA TYR A 374 17.81 -13.97 -7.82
C TYR A 374 16.83 -13.01 -7.13
N GLN A 375 15.79 -12.56 -7.82
CA GLN A 375 14.80 -11.67 -7.24
C GLN A 375 13.99 -12.33 -6.11
N CYS A 376 13.79 -13.65 -6.19
CA CYS A 376 13.11 -14.42 -5.15
C CYS A 376 13.98 -14.68 -3.91
N LEU A 377 15.31 -14.84 -4.07
CA LEU A 377 16.19 -15.40 -3.03
C LEU A 377 17.34 -14.48 -2.62
N GLY A 378 17.81 -13.65 -3.54
CA GLY A 378 18.96 -12.78 -3.38
C GLY A 378 18.62 -11.49 -2.64
N PRO A 379 19.63 -10.82 -2.06
CA PRO A 379 19.45 -9.53 -1.44
C PRO A 379 19.15 -8.46 -2.52
N SER A 380 18.09 -7.71 -2.33
CA SER A 380 17.77 -6.52 -3.12
C SER A 380 18.87 -5.47 -2.95
N TYR A 381 19.23 -5.20 -1.69
CA TYR A 381 20.34 -4.34 -1.31
C TYR A 381 20.79 -4.61 0.13
N ILE A 382 22.03 -4.22 0.41
CA ILE A 382 22.72 -4.40 1.69
C ILE A 382 23.32 -3.05 2.08
N GLY A 383 23.17 -2.63 3.34
CA GLY A 383 23.70 -1.34 3.77
C GLY A 383 23.30 -0.99 5.20
N PHE A 384 23.51 0.27 5.56
CA PHE A 384 23.07 0.82 6.84
C PHE A 384 21.56 1.11 6.79
N ILE A 385 20.77 0.06 7.01
CA ILE A 385 19.29 0.13 6.99
C ILE A 385 18.78 0.98 8.17
N LEU A 386 19.52 0.95 9.28
CA LEU A 386 19.37 1.86 10.42
C LEU A 386 20.64 2.71 10.53
N SER A 387 20.56 3.88 11.18
CA SER A 387 21.66 4.84 11.24
C SER A 387 22.97 4.29 11.78
N GLN A 388 22.95 3.20 12.55
CA GLN A 388 24.16 2.55 13.08
C GLN A 388 24.24 1.04 12.84
N GLN A 389 23.28 0.44 12.12
CA GLN A 389 23.25 -1.01 11.94
C GLN A 389 23.20 -1.40 10.46
N PHE A 390 24.09 -2.32 10.12
CA PHE A 390 24.15 -2.94 8.81
C PHE A 390 23.09 -4.03 8.70
N GLY A 391 22.45 -4.14 7.55
CA GLY A 391 21.39 -5.10 7.30
C GLY A 391 21.26 -5.42 5.81
N ALA A 392 20.45 -6.44 5.52
CA ALA A 392 20.17 -6.90 4.18
C ALA A 392 18.65 -6.95 3.95
N VAL A 393 18.21 -6.41 2.82
CA VAL A 393 16.82 -6.41 2.39
C VAL A 393 16.65 -7.45 1.29
N PHE A 394 15.65 -8.32 1.46
CA PHE A 394 15.25 -9.35 0.51
C PHE A 394 13.82 -9.10 0.07
N SER A 395 13.36 -9.81 -0.96
CA SER A 395 11.95 -9.79 -1.40
C SER A 395 10.97 -10.23 -0.31
N PHE A 396 11.44 -11.07 0.63
CA PHE A 396 10.60 -11.68 1.66
C PHE A 396 10.77 -11.06 3.06
N GLY A 397 11.56 -10.01 3.20
CA GLY A 397 11.76 -9.33 4.48
C GLY A 397 13.16 -8.78 4.68
N ILE A 398 13.43 -8.31 5.89
CA ILE A 398 14.62 -7.53 6.22
C ILE A 398 15.35 -8.21 7.39
N PHE A 399 16.65 -8.41 7.24
CA PHE A 399 17.52 -8.87 8.32
C PHE A 399 18.36 -7.70 8.82
N VAL A 400 18.17 -7.30 10.06
CA VAL A 400 18.93 -6.24 10.72
C VAL A 400 19.06 -6.57 12.21
N PHE A 401 20.26 -6.38 12.77
CA PHE A 401 20.51 -6.54 14.21
C PHE A 401 20.04 -7.90 14.80
N HIS A 402 20.33 -9.02 14.11
CA HIS A 402 19.89 -10.38 14.48
C HIS A 402 18.36 -10.58 14.53
N GLN A 403 17.60 -9.62 14.01
CA GLN A 403 16.14 -9.70 13.93
C GLN A 403 15.70 -9.76 12.48
N PHE A 404 14.59 -10.46 12.27
CA PHE A 404 13.89 -10.50 11.00
C PHE A 404 12.65 -9.64 11.11
N VAL A 405 12.52 -8.67 10.21
CA VAL A 405 11.35 -7.81 10.08
C VAL A 405 10.60 -8.24 8.82
N ASP A 406 9.36 -8.70 9.00
CA ASP A 406 8.45 -9.00 7.91
C ASP A 406 7.79 -7.70 7.45
N ASP A 407 8.12 -7.25 6.24
CA ASP A 407 7.57 -6.04 5.65
C ASP A 407 7.16 -6.29 4.21
N ALA A 408 5.86 -6.22 3.95
CA ALA A 408 5.31 -6.51 2.65
C ALA A 408 5.58 -5.44 1.59
N VAL A 409 6.17 -4.29 1.94
CA VAL A 409 6.68 -3.32 0.95
C VAL A 409 7.80 -3.91 0.11
N THR A 410 8.60 -4.82 0.68
CA THR A 410 9.69 -5.48 -0.05
C THR A 410 9.17 -6.19 -1.31
N TYR A 411 8.09 -6.97 -1.20
CA TYR A 411 7.41 -7.57 -2.34
C TYR A 411 6.93 -6.54 -3.37
N SER A 412 6.37 -5.41 -2.93
CA SER A 412 5.90 -4.34 -3.84
C SER A 412 7.05 -3.73 -4.64
N LEU A 413 8.18 -3.46 -4.00
CA LEU A 413 9.37 -2.93 -4.67
C LEU A 413 9.93 -3.94 -5.69
N GLU A 414 9.93 -5.23 -5.36
CA GLU A 414 10.32 -6.28 -6.30
C GLU A 414 9.32 -6.44 -7.45
N LEU A 415 8.03 -6.32 -7.18
CA LEU A 415 7.01 -6.38 -8.23
C LEU A 415 7.16 -5.22 -9.23
N VAL A 416 7.45 -4.00 -8.74
CA VAL A 416 7.78 -2.86 -9.61
C VAL A 416 9.03 -3.16 -10.44
N GLN A 417 10.09 -3.69 -9.83
CA GLN A 417 11.31 -4.09 -10.55
C GLN A 417 11.04 -5.11 -11.66
N LEU A 418 10.23 -6.13 -11.36
CA LEU A 418 9.84 -7.17 -12.30
C LEU A 418 9.07 -6.57 -13.48
N TYR A 419 8.05 -5.74 -13.21
CA TYR A 419 7.25 -5.12 -14.25
C TYR A 419 8.02 -4.08 -15.06
N MET A 420 8.95 -3.34 -14.47
CA MET A 420 9.86 -2.48 -15.24
C MET A 420 10.66 -3.32 -16.25
N PHE A 421 11.20 -4.47 -15.85
CA PHE A 421 11.93 -5.34 -16.76
C PHE A 421 11.02 -5.96 -17.84
N LEU A 422 9.85 -6.48 -17.46
CA LEU A 422 8.94 -7.20 -18.35
C LEU A 422 8.14 -6.31 -19.30
N LEU A 423 7.72 -5.11 -18.86
CA LEU A 423 6.82 -4.23 -19.61
C LEU A 423 7.58 -3.12 -20.35
N ILE A 424 8.75 -2.70 -19.84
CA ILE A 424 9.53 -1.62 -20.46
C ILE A 424 10.67 -2.18 -21.29
N TYR A 425 11.52 -3.03 -20.70
CA TYR A 425 12.71 -3.51 -21.39
C TYR A 425 12.40 -4.61 -22.42
N LEU A 426 11.80 -5.71 -21.97
CA LEU A 426 11.68 -6.95 -22.74
C LEU A 426 10.86 -6.83 -24.04
N PRO A 427 9.73 -6.09 -24.13
CA PRO A 427 8.89 -6.10 -25.33
C PRO A 427 9.59 -5.52 -26.55
N TYR A 428 10.38 -4.45 -26.37
CA TYR A 428 11.16 -3.86 -27.45
C TYR A 428 12.27 -4.79 -27.92
N VAL A 429 12.97 -5.45 -26.99
CA VAL A 429 14.04 -6.41 -27.30
C VAL A 429 13.50 -7.63 -28.05
N ILE A 430 12.35 -8.14 -27.62
CA ILE A 430 11.61 -9.18 -28.35
C ILE A 430 11.30 -8.69 -29.77
N TRP A 431 10.72 -7.51 -29.91
CA TRP A 431 10.37 -6.97 -31.21
C TRP A 431 11.60 -6.78 -32.12
N TYR A 432 12.71 -6.29 -31.58
CA TYR A 432 13.97 -6.07 -32.29
C TYR A 432 14.55 -7.39 -32.81
N PHE A 433 14.66 -8.41 -31.96
CA PHE A 433 15.16 -9.73 -32.37
C PHE A 433 14.21 -10.46 -33.34
N GLY A 434 12.98 -9.99 -33.49
CA GLY A 434 12.05 -10.47 -34.50
C GLY A 434 12.36 -10.04 -35.93
N HIS A 435 13.29 -9.10 -36.13
CA HIS A 435 13.61 -8.57 -37.46
C HIS A 435 14.23 -9.65 -38.35
N ASP A 436 13.77 -9.72 -39.59
CA ASP A 436 14.32 -10.62 -40.60
C ASP A 436 15.50 -9.94 -41.30
N GLN A 437 16.66 -10.57 -41.32
CA GLN A 437 17.83 -10.05 -42.04
C GLN A 437 17.99 -10.69 -43.43
N SER A 438 17.19 -11.71 -43.76
CA SER A 438 17.27 -12.41 -45.06
C SER A 438 16.91 -11.53 -46.27
N ASN A 439 16.24 -10.39 -46.08
CA ASN A 439 15.91 -9.46 -47.16
C ASN A 439 17.01 -8.45 -47.51
N LYS A 440 18.12 -8.37 -46.73
CA LYS A 440 19.24 -7.46 -47.06
C LYS A 440 20.26 -8.09 -48.00
N SER A 441 20.57 -9.37 -47.83
CA SER A 441 21.52 -10.08 -48.71
C SER A 441 21.03 -10.16 -50.17
N ALA A 442 19.71 -10.25 -50.39
CA ALA A 442 19.13 -10.30 -51.73
C ALA A 442 19.15 -8.95 -52.48
N LEU A 443 19.30 -7.82 -51.78
CA LEU A 443 19.38 -6.48 -52.38
C LEU A 443 20.82 -6.04 -52.66
N GLU A 444 21.78 -6.54 -51.88
CA GLU A 444 23.22 -6.31 -52.12
C GLU A 444 23.74 -7.18 -53.28
N GLU A 445 23.28 -8.44 -53.44
CA GLU A 445 23.63 -9.28 -54.59
C GLU A 445 23.10 -8.72 -55.93
N THR A 446 21.90 -8.12 -55.97
CA THR A 446 21.37 -7.52 -57.20
C THR A 446 22.14 -6.27 -57.65
N ASN A 447 22.72 -5.50 -56.72
CA ASN A 447 23.48 -4.30 -57.05
C ASN A 447 24.92 -4.62 -57.51
N GLU A 448 25.51 -5.73 -57.06
CA GLU A 448 26.82 -6.18 -57.55
C GLU A 448 26.75 -6.83 -58.93
N THR A 449 25.62 -7.46 -59.28
CA THR A 449 25.45 -8.13 -60.58
C THR A 449 25.17 -7.14 -61.72
N GLU A 450 24.52 -6.00 -61.47
CA GLU A 450 24.31 -4.95 -62.49
C GLU A 450 25.56 -4.10 -62.78
N LEU A 451 26.56 -4.09 -61.88
CA LEU A 451 27.79 -3.32 -62.07
C LEU A 451 28.90 -4.09 -62.82
N SER A 452 28.80 -5.42 -62.94
CA SER A 452 29.81 -6.25 -63.60
C SER A 452 29.61 -6.43 -65.11
N ASP A 453 28.43 -6.13 -65.66
CA ASP A 453 28.10 -6.37 -67.08
C ASP A 453 28.44 -5.18 -68.02
N MET A 454 29.04 -4.11 -67.50
CA MET A 454 29.36 -2.91 -68.29
C MET A 454 30.84 -2.53 -68.24
N SER A 455 31.75 -3.48 -68.48
CA SER A 455 33.18 -3.19 -68.65
C SER A 455 33.93 -4.35 -69.33
N THR A 456 33.74 -4.52 -70.63
CA THR A 456 34.66 -5.26 -71.50
C THR A 456 35.29 -4.32 -72.52
N GLN A 457 36.62 -4.11 -72.43
CA GLN A 457 37.55 -4.07 -73.57
C GLN A 457 39.03 -3.90 -73.14
N ASN A 458 39.79 -5.01 -73.26
CA ASN A 458 41.12 -5.11 -73.90
C ASN A 458 42.41 -4.56 -73.20
N PRO A 459 43.64 -5.05 -73.55
CA PRO A 459 44.29 -6.15 -72.80
C PRO A 459 45.80 -5.96 -72.48
N ALA A 460 46.38 -6.96 -71.80
CA ALA A 460 47.79 -7.39 -71.76
C ALA A 460 48.81 -6.59 -70.92
N ALA A 461 49.40 -7.25 -69.91
CA ALA A 461 50.84 -7.49 -69.78
C ALA A 461 51.15 -8.34 -68.52
N ASP A 462 51.98 -9.38 -68.70
CA ASP A 462 52.64 -10.21 -67.68
C ASP A 462 53.38 -9.39 -66.61
N PHE A 463 53.41 -9.86 -65.35
CA PHE A 463 54.65 -10.34 -64.71
C PHE A 463 54.45 -10.85 -63.27
N GLU A 464 55.03 -12.03 -63.05
CA GLU A 464 55.65 -12.62 -61.86
C GLU A 464 54.93 -12.81 -60.51
N LYS A 465 55.02 -14.09 -60.15
CA LYS A 465 54.70 -14.79 -58.92
C LYS A 465 55.94 -14.79 -58.03
N VAL A 466 55.86 -14.23 -56.81
CA VAL A 466 56.82 -14.51 -55.74
C VAL A 466 56.07 -14.87 -54.46
N THR A 467 56.22 -16.13 -54.08
CA THR A 467 55.89 -16.71 -52.78
C THR A 467 57.10 -16.62 -51.84
N SER A 468 56.93 -16.08 -50.63
CA SER A 468 57.73 -16.42 -49.44
C SER A 468 56.84 -16.23 -48.20
N GLU A 469 56.42 -17.34 -47.59
CA GLU A 469 57.01 -18.00 -46.41
C GLU A 469 56.55 -17.42 -45.07
N LEU A 470 55.94 -18.32 -44.29
CA LEU A 470 55.49 -18.16 -42.91
C LEU A 470 56.68 -17.96 -41.95
N THR A 471 56.49 -17.09 -40.94
CA THR A 471 56.91 -17.39 -39.56
C THR A 471 55.86 -16.89 -38.55
N PRO A 472 55.59 -17.63 -37.46
CA PRO A 472 54.61 -17.26 -36.43
C PRO A 472 55.31 -16.65 -35.21
N HIS A 473 54.68 -15.65 -34.59
CA HIS A 473 54.52 -15.45 -33.14
C HIS A 473 54.35 -13.96 -32.84
N ASP A 474 53.13 -13.59 -32.43
CA ASP A 474 52.91 -12.58 -31.41
C ASP A 474 51.60 -12.88 -30.67
N PRO A 475 51.57 -12.77 -29.33
CA PRO A 475 50.37 -13.05 -28.55
C PRO A 475 49.43 -11.86 -28.65
N VAL A 476 48.31 -12.01 -29.36
CA VAL A 476 47.24 -11.01 -29.36
C VAL A 476 46.59 -11.01 -27.98
N ILE A 477 46.97 -10.01 -27.17
CA ILE A 477 46.22 -9.56 -26.01
C ILE A 477 44.83 -9.15 -26.53
N HIS A 478 43.80 -9.98 -26.25
CA HIS A 478 42.41 -9.65 -26.50
C HIS A 478 41.97 -8.49 -25.58
N SER A 479 42.29 -7.27 -25.98
CA SER A 479 41.75 -6.06 -25.35
C SER A 479 40.24 -5.95 -25.65
N VAL A 480 39.53 -5.51 -24.62
CA VAL A 480 38.07 -5.40 -24.50
C VAL A 480 37.48 -4.55 -25.62
N ARG A 481 37.03 -5.18 -26.72
CA ARG A 481 36.37 -4.52 -27.87
C ARG A 481 34.86 -4.80 -27.94
N TRP A 482 34.19 -5.01 -26.79
CA TRP A 482 32.80 -5.48 -26.73
C TRP A 482 31.74 -4.40 -27.05
N ILE A 483 32.02 -3.12 -26.81
CA ILE A 483 31.03 -2.03 -26.92
C ILE A 483 30.73 -1.65 -28.39
N GLY A 484 31.70 -1.83 -29.29
CA GLY A 484 31.54 -1.50 -30.73
C GLY A 484 30.68 -2.49 -31.54
N LEU A 485 30.12 -3.53 -30.89
CA LEU A 485 29.39 -4.62 -31.55
C LEU A 485 27.88 -4.59 -31.27
N ILE A 486 27.40 -3.70 -30.39
CA ILE A 486 25.99 -3.58 -30.01
C ILE A 486 25.24 -2.76 -31.06
N PRO A 487 24.11 -3.24 -31.61
CA PRO A 487 23.28 -2.44 -32.52
C PRO A 487 22.79 -1.16 -31.84
N LEU A 488 22.90 -0.02 -32.54
CA LEU A 488 22.50 1.30 -32.03
C LEU A 488 21.09 1.33 -31.39
N PRO A 489 20.04 0.68 -31.95
CA PRO A 489 18.72 0.69 -31.33
C PRO A 489 18.67 -0.04 -29.98
N LEU A 490 19.38 -1.17 -29.85
CA LEU A 490 19.49 -1.89 -28.58
C LEU A 490 20.34 -1.11 -27.56
N PHE A 491 21.38 -0.42 -28.03
CA PHE A 491 22.22 0.45 -27.20
C PHE A 491 21.40 1.61 -26.60
N ILE A 492 20.63 2.31 -27.43
CA ILE A 492 19.75 3.41 -26.97
C ILE A 492 18.71 2.89 -25.98
N HIS A 493 18.06 1.75 -26.28
CA HIS A 493 17.06 1.16 -25.38
C HIS A 493 17.67 0.72 -24.03
N ALA A 494 18.87 0.14 -24.06
CA ALA A 494 19.60 -0.23 -22.84
C ALA A 494 19.96 1.01 -22.00
N ILE A 495 20.31 2.13 -22.61
CA ILE A 495 20.53 3.41 -21.91
C ILE A 495 19.23 3.89 -21.26
N ILE A 496 18.11 3.92 -21.99
CA ILE A 496 16.81 4.35 -21.44
C ILE A 496 16.43 3.53 -20.22
N PHE A 497 16.52 2.19 -20.32
CA PHE A 497 16.25 1.30 -19.20
C PHE A 497 17.21 1.53 -18.03
N THR A 498 18.51 1.71 -18.30
CA THR A 498 19.53 2.01 -17.27
C THR A 498 19.21 3.31 -16.54
N THR A 499 18.77 4.35 -17.26
CA THR A 499 18.37 5.64 -16.65
C THR A 499 17.16 5.48 -15.74
N LEU A 500 16.12 4.76 -16.18
CA LEU A 500 14.94 4.48 -15.35
C LEU A 500 15.33 3.69 -14.09
N GLN A 501 16.18 2.68 -14.26
CA GLN A 501 16.67 1.87 -13.16
C GLN A 501 17.53 2.67 -12.18
N PHE A 502 18.33 3.63 -12.65
CA PHE A 502 19.10 4.54 -11.80
C PHE A 502 18.17 5.45 -10.99
N VAL A 503 17.12 6.00 -11.60
CA VAL A 503 16.10 6.77 -10.88
C VAL A 503 15.43 5.90 -9.81
N PHE A 504 15.11 4.64 -10.12
CA PHE A 504 14.53 3.72 -9.13
C PHE A 504 15.48 3.42 -7.97
N ILE A 505 16.77 3.17 -8.23
CA ILE A 505 17.81 3.02 -7.19
C ILE A 505 17.95 4.28 -6.36
N LEU A 506 17.95 5.45 -7.00
CA LEU A 506 18.06 6.74 -6.31
C LEU A 506 16.93 6.92 -5.31
N LEU A 507 15.68 6.72 -5.75
CA LEU A 507 14.48 6.93 -4.93
C LEU A 507 14.30 5.87 -3.84
N THR A 508 14.59 4.61 -4.13
CA THR A 508 14.28 3.49 -3.22
C THR A 508 15.44 3.05 -2.33
N VAL A 509 16.68 3.39 -2.71
CA VAL A 509 17.89 2.93 -1.99
C VAL A 509 18.80 4.09 -1.60
N ALA A 510 19.19 4.95 -2.54
CA ALA A 510 20.24 5.95 -2.29
C ALA A 510 19.77 7.11 -1.39
N ILE A 511 18.59 7.67 -1.66
CA ILE A 511 18.01 8.74 -0.83
C ILE A 511 17.76 8.25 0.60
N PRO A 512 17.16 7.05 0.82
CA PRO A 512 16.84 6.64 2.19
C PRO A 512 17.98 5.99 2.98
N TYR A 513 18.86 5.23 2.32
CA TYR A 513 19.92 4.44 2.98
C TYR A 513 21.35 4.88 2.62
N GLY A 514 21.48 5.91 1.79
CA GLY A 514 22.76 6.51 1.43
C GLY A 514 23.48 5.82 0.26
N PRO A 515 24.62 6.41 -0.17
CA PRO A 515 25.36 5.95 -1.36
C PRO A 515 25.96 4.56 -1.20
N SER A 516 26.35 4.15 0.01
CA SER A 516 26.91 2.82 0.25
C SER A 516 25.92 1.70 -0.08
N ALA A 517 24.65 1.86 0.33
CA ALA A 517 23.58 0.93 -0.02
C ALA A 517 23.29 0.93 -1.53
N ALA A 518 23.40 2.09 -2.20
CA ALA A 518 23.25 2.21 -3.65
C ALA A 518 24.38 1.50 -4.42
N PHE A 519 25.60 1.45 -3.89
CA PHE A 519 26.67 0.62 -4.47
C PHE A 519 26.47 -0.87 -4.18
N LEU A 520 25.89 -1.21 -3.03
CA LEU A 520 25.62 -2.57 -2.59
C LEU A 520 24.16 -3.00 -2.84
N CYS A 521 23.62 -2.73 -4.04
CA CYS A 521 22.26 -3.12 -4.42
C CYS A 521 22.23 -4.15 -5.57
N PRO A 522 22.76 -5.36 -5.38
CA PRO A 522 22.88 -6.34 -6.46
C PRO A 522 21.52 -6.71 -7.09
N GLY A 523 20.42 -6.74 -6.34
CA GLY A 523 19.08 -6.95 -6.91
C GLY A 523 18.56 -5.82 -7.80
N ARG A 524 19.13 -4.61 -7.69
CA ARG A 524 18.80 -3.48 -8.57
C ARG A 524 19.81 -3.28 -9.70
N GLN A 525 21.05 -3.75 -9.53
CA GLN A 525 22.11 -3.72 -10.54
C GLN A 525 22.03 -4.89 -11.51
N LEU A 526 21.58 -6.08 -11.07
CA LEU A 526 21.47 -7.27 -11.91
C LEU A 526 20.55 -7.07 -13.13
N PRO A 527 19.38 -6.41 -13.04
CA PRO A 527 18.58 -6.06 -14.22
C PRO A 527 19.35 -5.25 -15.27
N ILE A 528 20.20 -4.30 -14.82
CA ILE A 528 21.07 -3.50 -15.70
C ILE A 528 22.08 -4.43 -16.38
N ALA A 529 22.76 -5.28 -15.59
CA ALA A 529 23.75 -6.22 -16.10
C ALA A 529 23.13 -7.19 -17.13
N VAL A 530 21.95 -7.75 -16.85
CA VAL A 530 21.21 -8.63 -17.75
C VAL A 530 20.81 -7.89 -19.04
N CYS A 531 20.31 -6.66 -18.90
CA CYS A 531 19.95 -5.80 -20.04
C CYS A 531 21.14 -5.59 -21.00
N TRP A 532 22.29 -5.18 -20.47
CA TRP A 532 23.50 -4.97 -21.27
C TRP A 532 24.08 -6.28 -21.80
N PHE A 533 24.01 -7.36 -21.02
CA PHE A 533 24.46 -8.68 -21.44
C PHE A 533 23.68 -9.20 -22.66
N ILE A 534 22.35 -9.08 -22.65
CA ILE A 534 21.50 -9.46 -23.78
C ILE A 534 21.82 -8.59 -25.02
N ALA A 535 22.05 -7.29 -24.83
CA ALA A 535 22.44 -6.39 -25.93
C ALA A 535 23.81 -6.78 -26.54
N CYS A 536 24.80 -7.12 -25.71
CA CYS A 536 26.11 -7.62 -26.14
C CYS A 536 26.03 -8.95 -26.88
N LYS A 537 25.09 -9.83 -26.52
CA LYS A 537 24.85 -11.12 -27.18
C LYS A 537 23.87 -11.04 -28.35
N SER A 538 23.47 -9.84 -28.76
CA SER A 538 22.48 -9.60 -29.81
C SER A 538 22.75 -10.36 -31.11
N ARG A 539 24.00 -10.40 -31.59
CA ARG A 539 24.38 -11.16 -32.79
C ARG A 539 24.11 -12.65 -32.60
N SER A 540 24.61 -13.26 -31.52
CA SER A 540 24.39 -14.68 -31.23
C SER A 540 22.90 -15.04 -31.06
N ILE A 541 22.07 -14.11 -30.58
CA ILE A 541 20.62 -14.29 -30.44
C ILE A 541 19.90 -14.18 -31.78
N MET A 542 20.31 -13.25 -32.65
CA MET A 542 19.67 -13.02 -33.96
C MET A 542 19.92 -14.16 -34.95
N TYR A 543 21.08 -14.83 -34.88
CA TYR A 543 21.45 -15.92 -35.79
C TYR A 543 20.95 -17.31 -35.34
N LEU A 544 20.07 -17.40 -34.34
CA LEU A 544 19.36 -18.64 -34.05
C LEU A 544 18.35 -18.96 -35.18
N PRO A 545 18.39 -20.18 -35.73
CA PRO A 545 17.56 -20.60 -36.86
C PRO A 545 16.06 -20.66 -36.56
#